data_AF-A0A1F3BZI8-F1
#
_entry.id   AF-A0A1F3BZI8-F1
#
_cell.length_a   1.000
_cell.length_b   1.000
_cell.length_c   1.000
_cell.angle_alpha   90.00
_cell.angle_beta   90.00
_cell.angle_gamma   90.00
#
_symmetry.space_group_name_H-M   'P 1'
#
loop_
_entity.id
_entity.type
_entity.pdbx_description
1 polymer ?
#
loop_
_entity_poly.entity_id
_entity_poly.type
_entity_poly.pdbx_seq_one_letter_code
_entity_poly.pdbx_strand_id
1 'polypeptide(L)'
;MYNLLISLAAGLLVAVAIRLGGFGWVAVIIPGVLATAIAYVALNLRAQKRLSAKIEAAVAEAQARRFDRAIQMAKGTLAMGPWLFGSQAAISALIGQFLWWKGENEAALPYLEAAAAGQWPARVMLAIARWRKRDLAGMQKIFEGALKGRGNNKQGLLWCAYAWLLEKEDRHDDAVRVLGRAVAANPADDKLKSALQALQNGKKLKVGKLYMEWYNFGVETPPQMTPPGFRSGRRATYR
;
A
#
# COMPACT_ATOMS: atom_id res chain seq x y z
N MET A 1 -21.62 4.32 -1.35
CA MET A 1 -21.11 4.05 -2.71
C MET A 1 -21.99 4.72 -3.73
N TYR A 2 -21.77 6.00 -4.03
CA TYR A 2 -22.66 6.76 -4.91
C TYR A 2 -22.77 6.16 -6.32
N ASN A 3 -21.66 5.65 -6.88
CA ASN A 3 -21.68 5.00 -8.20
C ASN A 3 -22.62 3.79 -8.26
N LEU A 4 -22.65 2.97 -7.20
CA LEU A 4 -23.52 1.79 -7.13
C LEU A 4 -25.00 2.19 -7.05
N LEU A 5 -25.31 3.20 -6.23
CA LEU A 5 -26.69 3.69 -6.07
C LEU A 5 -27.21 4.30 -7.38
N ILE A 6 -26.39 5.10 -8.06
CA ILE A 6 -26.75 5.71 -9.35
C ILE A 6 -26.93 4.63 -10.42
N SER A 7 -26.05 3.62 -10.48
CA SER A 7 -26.19 2.53 -11.45
C SER A 7 -27.43 1.67 -11.20
N LEU A 8 -27.76 1.39 -9.94
CA LEU A 8 -28.97 0.63 -9.58
C LEU A 8 -30.23 1.41 -9.93
N ALA A 9 -30.27 2.71 -9.66
CA ALA A 9 -31.37 3.58 -10.05
C ALA A 9 -31.54 3.62 -11.59
N ALA A 10 -30.44 3.72 -12.34
CA ALA A 10 -30.49 3.68 -13.80
C ALA A 10 -31.03 2.35 -14.34
N GLY A 11 -30.58 1.21 -13.81
CA GLY A 11 -31.11 -0.09 -14.20
C GLY A 11 -32.56 -0.31 -13.82
N LEU A 12 -32.98 0.17 -12.65
CA LEU A 12 -34.38 0.13 -12.22
C LEU A 12 -35.27 0.95 -13.15
N LEU A 13 -34.84 2.15 -13.55
CA LEU A 13 -35.58 2.98 -14.50
C LEU A 13 -35.74 2.29 -15.86
N VAL A 14 -34.69 1.66 -16.37
CA VAL A 14 -34.75 0.88 -17.62
C VAL A 14 -35.71 -0.30 -17.49
N ALA A 15 -35.65 -1.04 -16.37
CA ALA A 15 -36.55 -2.15 -16.11
C ALA A 15 -38.02 -1.70 -16.02
N VAL A 16 -38.30 -0.62 -15.31
CA VAL A 16 -39.66 -0.05 -15.19
C VAL A 16 -40.17 0.42 -16.55
N ALA A 17 -39.36 1.12 -17.34
CA ALA A 17 -39.75 1.57 -18.68
C ALA A 17 -40.12 0.41 -19.61
N ILE A 18 -39.34 -0.68 -19.60
CA ILE A 18 -39.64 -1.88 -20.39
C ILE A 18 -40.88 -2.59 -19.86
N ARG A 19 -41.07 -2.64 -18.54
CA ARG A 19 -42.26 -3.26 -17.93
C ARG A 19 -43.54 -2.50 -18.27
N LEU A 20 -43.48 -1.17 -18.31
CA LEU A 20 -44.59 -0.31 -18.75
C LEU A 20 -44.91 -0.49 -20.24
N GLY A 21 -43.92 -0.91 -21.05
CA GLY A 21 -44.10 -1.30 -22.45
C GLY A 21 -44.77 -2.66 -22.68
N GLY A 22 -45.18 -3.37 -21.63
CA GLY A 22 -45.95 -4.62 -21.73
C GLY A 22 -45.13 -5.90 -21.93
N PHE A 23 -43.79 -5.83 -21.85
CA PHE A 23 -42.91 -6.99 -22.04
C PHE A 23 -42.86 -7.91 -20.80
N GLY A 24 -42.59 -9.20 -21.04
CA GLY A 24 -42.49 -10.21 -19.98
C GLY A 24 -41.26 -10.01 -19.06
N TRP A 25 -41.28 -10.65 -17.88
CA TRP A 25 -40.27 -10.46 -16.83
C TRP A 25 -38.82 -10.71 -17.26
N VAL A 26 -38.57 -11.68 -18.15
CA VAL A 26 -37.21 -11.95 -18.68
C VAL A 26 -36.70 -10.78 -19.53
N ALA A 27 -37.58 -10.18 -20.34
CA ALA A 27 -37.27 -9.02 -21.18
C ALA A 27 -37.08 -7.73 -20.36
N VAL A 28 -37.53 -7.70 -19.09
CA VAL A 28 -37.35 -6.59 -18.16
C VAL A 28 -36.03 -6.72 -17.38
N ILE A 29 -35.74 -7.93 -16.89
CA ILE A 29 -34.62 -8.16 -15.97
C ILE A 29 -33.28 -8.06 -16.69
N ILE A 30 -33.13 -8.70 -17.87
CA ILE A 30 -31.83 -8.76 -18.56
C ILE A 30 -31.35 -7.35 -18.97
N PRO A 31 -32.16 -6.51 -19.64
CA PRO A 31 -31.72 -5.16 -20.01
C PRO A 31 -31.51 -4.24 -18.81
N GLY A 32 -32.30 -4.37 -17.74
CA GLY A 32 -32.11 -3.60 -16.51
C GLY A 32 -30.79 -3.92 -15.79
N VAL A 33 -30.42 -5.21 -15.72
CA VAL A 33 -29.12 -5.65 -15.18
C VAL A 33 -27.97 -5.18 -16.07
N LEU A 34 -28.10 -5.30 -17.39
CA LEU A 34 -27.08 -4.80 -18.33
C LEU A 34 -26.89 -3.28 -18.22
N ALA A 35 -27.99 -2.52 -18.15
CA ALA A 35 -27.94 -1.07 -17.95
C ALA A 35 -27.25 -0.69 -16.62
N THR A 36 -27.55 -1.42 -15.54
CA THR A 36 -26.84 -1.27 -14.26
C THR A 36 -25.35 -1.51 -14.41
N ALA A 37 -24.96 -2.62 -15.04
CA ALA A 37 -23.56 -3.00 -15.19
C ALA A 37 -22.79 -1.97 -16.02
N ILE A 38 -23.33 -1.55 -17.17
CA ILE A 38 -22.72 -0.54 -18.05
C ILE A 38 -22.58 0.80 -17.33
N ALA A 39 -23.65 1.27 -16.68
CA ALA A 39 -23.62 2.52 -15.93
C ALA A 39 -22.60 2.47 -14.79
N TYR A 40 -22.54 1.37 -14.05
CA TYR A 40 -21.58 1.18 -12.96
C TYR A 40 -20.14 1.23 -13.46
N VAL A 41 -19.82 0.47 -14.51
CA VAL A 41 -18.46 0.44 -15.09
C VAL A 41 -18.05 1.82 -15.59
N ALA A 42 -18.92 2.51 -16.34
CA ALA A 42 -18.63 3.85 -16.86
C ALA A 42 -18.38 4.88 -15.75
N LEU A 43 -19.26 4.90 -14.73
CA LEU A 43 -19.12 5.81 -13.57
C LEU A 43 -17.86 5.49 -12.75
N ASN A 44 -17.57 4.20 -12.55
CA ASN A 44 -16.40 3.76 -11.82
C ASN A 44 -15.10 4.14 -12.54
N LEU A 45 -15.00 3.90 -13.86
CA LEU A 45 -13.83 4.29 -14.66
C LEU A 45 -13.63 5.81 -14.66
N ARG A 46 -14.72 6.59 -14.76
CA ARG A 46 -14.65 8.05 -14.69
C ARG A 46 -14.16 8.54 -13.32
N ALA A 47 -14.71 7.99 -12.24
CA ALA A 47 -14.31 8.34 -10.89
C ALA A 47 -12.85 7.94 -10.62
N GLN A 48 -12.42 6.76 -11.08
CA GLN A 48 -11.03 6.31 -10.98
C GLN A 48 -10.08 7.25 -11.72
N LYS A 49 -10.35 7.60 -12.98
CA LYS A 49 -9.50 8.56 -13.73
C LYS A 49 -9.34 9.90 -13.01
N ARG A 50 -10.44 10.43 -12.47
CA ARG A 50 -10.43 11.68 -11.69
C ARG A 50 -9.63 11.56 -10.40
N LEU A 51 -9.78 10.44 -9.69
CA LEU A 51 -9.03 10.19 -8.46
C LEU A 51 -7.54 10.01 -8.76
N SER A 52 -7.18 9.23 -9.78
CA SER A 52 -5.80 9.00 -10.20
C SER A 52 -5.09 10.32 -10.54
N ALA A 53 -5.71 11.19 -11.33
CA ALA A 53 -5.13 12.48 -11.67
C ALA A 53 -4.82 13.36 -10.43
N LYS A 54 -5.70 13.34 -9.42
CA LYS A 54 -5.48 14.07 -8.17
C LYS A 54 -4.39 13.44 -7.31
N ILE A 55 -4.35 12.11 -7.24
CA ILE A 55 -3.31 11.36 -6.51
C ILE A 55 -1.94 11.59 -7.15
N GLU A 56 -1.84 11.48 -8.48
CA GLU A 56 -0.61 11.72 -9.23
C GLU A 56 -0.06 13.13 -8.98
N ALA A 57 -0.93 14.14 -9.01
CA ALA A 57 -0.52 15.51 -8.70
C ALA A 57 -0.02 15.65 -7.25
N ALA A 58 -0.66 14.98 -6.27
CA ALA A 58 -0.19 14.97 -4.89
C ALA A 58 1.16 14.25 -4.73
N VAL A 59 1.35 13.12 -5.43
CA VAL A 59 2.63 12.38 -5.46
C VAL A 59 3.74 13.22 -6.09
N ALA A 60 3.45 13.95 -7.16
CA ALA A 60 4.42 14.85 -7.80
C ALA A 60 4.88 15.96 -6.83
N GLU A 61 3.96 16.57 -6.07
CA GLU A 61 4.33 17.53 -5.03
C GLU A 61 5.19 16.89 -3.92
N ALA A 62 4.88 15.65 -3.52
CA ALA A 62 5.69 14.91 -2.56
C ALA A 62 7.10 14.59 -3.07
N GLN A 63 7.23 14.21 -4.35
CA GLN A 63 8.53 14.00 -5.02
C GLN A 63 9.35 15.30 -5.07
N ALA A 64 8.69 16.44 -5.30
CA ALA A 64 9.28 17.77 -5.21
C ALA A 64 9.55 18.24 -3.77
N ARG A 65 9.43 17.35 -2.76
CA ARG A 65 9.64 17.61 -1.32
C ARG A 65 8.66 18.65 -0.74
N ARG A 66 7.56 18.95 -1.42
CA ARG A 66 6.50 19.87 -0.97
C ARG A 66 5.40 19.11 -0.23
N PHE A 67 5.78 18.45 0.87
CA PHE A 67 4.92 17.50 1.58
C PHE A 67 3.63 18.13 2.12
N ASP A 68 3.66 19.38 2.60
CA ASP A 68 2.45 20.07 3.07
C ASP A 68 1.39 20.20 1.99
N ARG A 69 1.81 20.58 0.78
CA ARG A 69 0.93 20.68 -0.37
C ARG A 69 0.42 19.31 -0.79
N ALA A 70 1.28 18.30 -0.83
CA ALA A 70 0.90 16.93 -1.13
C ALA A 70 -0.16 16.39 -0.14
N ILE A 71 0.02 16.63 1.16
CA ILE A 71 -0.91 16.24 2.22
C ILE A 71 -2.24 16.97 2.06
N GLN A 72 -2.23 18.29 1.82
CA GLN A 72 -3.45 19.06 1.60
C GLN A 72 -4.22 18.56 0.37
N MET A 73 -3.52 18.29 -0.74
CA MET A 73 -4.14 17.75 -1.95
C MET A 73 -4.73 16.37 -1.71
N ALA A 74 -4.01 15.47 -1.02
CA ALA A 74 -4.51 14.15 -0.67
C ALA A 74 -5.74 14.23 0.26
N LYS A 75 -5.73 15.09 1.28
CA LYS A 75 -6.89 15.34 2.15
C LYS A 75 -8.10 15.86 1.35
N GLY A 76 -7.87 16.75 0.38
CA GLY A 76 -8.90 17.24 -0.55
C GLY A 76 -9.53 16.15 -1.42
N THR A 77 -8.90 14.97 -1.54
CA THR A 77 -9.48 13.80 -2.21
C THR A 77 -10.33 12.91 -1.31
N LEU A 78 -10.29 13.06 0.02
CA LEU A 78 -11.07 12.22 0.95
C LEU A 78 -12.58 12.34 0.72
N ALA A 79 -13.06 13.49 0.26
CA ALA A 79 -14.47 13.68 -0.14
C ALA A 79 -14.89 12.78 -1.31
N MET A 80 -13.95 12.24 -2.09
CA MET A 80 -14.20 11.24 -3.13
C MET A 80 -14.29 9.81 -2.58
N GLY A 81 -13.93 9.60 -1.31
CA GLY A 81 -13.96 8.32 -0.61
C GLY A 81 -15.26 7.52 -0.78
N PRO A 82 -16.45 8.15 -0.61
CA PRO A 82 -17.74 7.46 -0.75
C PRO A 82 -18.10 7.03 -2.19
N TRP A 83 -17.36 7.49 -3.20
CA TRP A 83 -17.62 7.19 -4.63
C TRP A 83 -16.99 5.85 -5.06
N LEU A 84 -15.87 5.46 -4.46
CA LEU A 84 -15.06 4.32 -4.88
C LEU A 84 -14.75 3.40 -3.69
N PHE A 85 -14.95 2.10 -3.88
CA PHE A 85 -14.76 1.12 -2.81
C PHE A 85 -13.29 1.09 -2.36
N GLY A 86 -13.05 1.12 -1.04
CA GLY A 86 -11.71 1.08 -0.48
C GLY A 86 -10.83 2.32 -0.75
N SER A 87 -11.34 3.33 -1.46
CA SER A 87 -10.57 4.52 -1.80
C SER A 87 -10.21 5.37 -0.57
N GLN A 88 -11.09 5.45 0.44
CA GLN A 88 -10.79 6.16 1.69
C GLN A 88 -9.59 5.54 2.43
N ALA A 89 -9.51 4.21 2.50
CA ALA A 89 -8.37 3.51 3.10
C ALA A 89 -7.09 3.70 2.27
N ALA A 90 -7.18 3.72 0.94
CA ALA A 90 -6.05 3.99 0.06
C ALA A 90 -5.54 5.44 0.17
N ILE A 91 -6.44 6.42 0.22
CA ILE A 91 -6.09 7.84 0.41
C ILE A 91 -5.48 8.06 1.80
N SER A 92 -6.06 7.44 2.84
CA SER A 92 -5.48 7.48 4.19
C SER A 92 -4.07 6.89 4.21
N ALA A 93 -3.87 5.72 3.58
CA ALA A 93 -2.54 5.12 3.44
C ALA A 93 -1.54 6.06 2.74
N LEU A 94 -1.97 6.82 1.73
CA LEU A 94 -1.13 7.79 1.04
C LEU A 94 -0.78 8.99 1.93
N ILE A 95 -1.76 9.55 2.64
CA ILE A 95 -1.53 10.66 3.60
C ILE A 95 -0.54 10.23 4.68
N GLY A 96 -0.71 9.01 5.22
CA GLY A 96 0.20 8.45 6.20
C GLY A 96 1.64 8.33 5.67
N GLN A 97 1.82 7.87 4.42
CA GLN A 97 3.14 7.81 3.80
C GLN A 97 3.77 9.20 3.61
N PHE A 98 3.00 10.20 3.21
CA PHE A 98 3.51 11.57 3.06
C PHE A 98 3.95 12.17 4.41
N LEU A 99 3.15 11.99 5.45
CA LEU A 99 3.51 12.41 6.82
C LEU A 99 4.76 11.69 7.32
N TRP A 100 4.88 10.39 7.04
CA TRP A 100 6.07 9.61 7.35
C TRP A 100 7.33 10.15 6.66
N TRP A 101 7.28 10.41 5.35
CA TRP A 101 8.41 10.98 4.61
C TRP A 101 8.75 12.41 5.00
N LYS A 102 7.76 13.18 5.47
CA LYS A 102 7.96 14.50 6.08
C LYS A 102 8.65 14.40 7.44
N GLY A 103 8.60 13.25 8.10
CA GLY A 103 9.15 13.01 9.45
C GLY A 103 8.14 13.15 10.58
N GLU A 104 6.87 13.42 10.26
CA GLU A 104 5.78 13.55 11.23
C GLU A 104 5.15 12.17 11.55
N ASN A 105 5.98 11.27 12.09
CA ASN A 105 5.61 9.86 12.25
C ASN A 105 4.41 9.64 13.18
N GLU A 106 4.26 10.43 14.26
CA GLU A 106 3.12 10.32 15.16
C GLU A 106 1.82 10.79 14.48
N ALA A 107 1.86 11.86 13.68
CA ALA A 107 0.72 12.32 12.91
C ALA A 107 0.33 11.33 11.80
N ALA A 108 1.29 10.55 11.30
CA ALA A 108 1.05 9.52 10.29
C ALA A 108 0.24 8.32 10.83
N LEU A 109 0.39 7.96 12.10
CA LEU A 109 -0.19 6.75 12.70
C LEU A 109 -1.68 6.55 12.44
N PRO A 110 -2.58 7.50 12.75
CA PRO A 110 -4.01 7.29 12.52
C PRO A 110 -4.34 7.01 11.05
N TYR A 111 -3.60 7.60 10.12
CA TYR A 111 -3.76 7.38 8.69
C TYR A 111 -3.21 6.02 8.24
N LEU A 112 -2.09 5.59 8.81
CA LEU A 112 -1.49 4.28 8.55
C LEU A 112 -2.33 3.14 9.13
N GLU A 113 -2.96 3.34 10.29
CA GLU A 113 -3.88 2.35 10.91
C GLU A 113 -5.15 2.16 10.09
N ALA A 114 -5.65 3.22 9.44
CA ALA A 114 -6.78 3.16 8.52
C ALA A 114 -6.45 2.47 7.17
N ALA A 115 -5.17 2.20 6.88
CA ALA A 115 -4.76 1.57 5.63
C ALA A 115 -5.27 0.12 5.53
N ALA A 116 -5.82 -0.26 4.37
CA ALA A 116 -6.22 -1.64 4.11
C ALA A 116 -5.00 -2.58 4.05
N ALA A 117 -5.21 -3.88 4.25
CA ALA A 117 -4.12 -4.89 4.19
C ALA A 117 -3.40 -4.90 2.83
N GLY A 118 -4.12 -4.61 1.74
CA GLY A 118 -3.54 -4.49 0.39
C GLY A 118 -2.56 -3.32 0.22
N GLN A 119 -2.59 -2.31 1.09
CA GLN A 119 -1.70 -1.15 1.05
C GLN A 119 -0.40 -1.45 1.80
N TRP A 120 0.36 -2.42 1.28
CA TRP A 120 1.51 -2.98 1.98
C TRP A 120 2.59 -1.95 2.39
N PRO A 121 2.91 -0.88 1.62
CA PRO A 121 3.95 0.07 2.07
C PRO A 121 3.54 0.78 3.36
N ALA A 122 2.29 1.21 3.46
CA ALA A 122 1.74 1.81 4.67
C ALA A 122 1.72 0.81 5.84
N ARG A 123 1.44 -0.48 5.57
CA ARG A 123 1.51 -1.53 6.59
C ARG A 123 2.93 -1.76 7.09
N VAL A 124 3.95 -1.69 6.23
CA VAL A 124 5.36 -1.76 6.65
C VAL A 124 5.71 -0.59 7.56
N MET A 125 5.33 0.65 7.19
CA MET A 125 5.54 1.83 8.04
C MET A 125 4.87 1.70 9.41
N LEU A 126 3.61 1.21 9.43
CA LEU A 126 2.90 0.95 10.68
C LEU A 126 3.60 -0.12 11.53
N ALA A 127 4.09 -1.20 10.91
CA ALA A 127 4.83 -2.24 11.61
C ALA A 127 6.14 -1.70 12.19
N ILE A 128 6.87 -0.87 11.46
CA ILE A 128 8.07 -0.19 11.95
C ILE A 128 7.74 0.72 13.14
N ALA A 129 6.61 1.44 13.10
CA ALA A 129 6.18 2.25 14.23
C ALA A 129 5.89 1.40 15.48
N ARG A 130 5.24 0.24 15.33
CA ARG A 130 5.01 -0.71 16.44
C ARG A 130 6.32 -1.28 16.97
N TRP A 131 7.24 -1.65 16.08
CA TRP A 131 8.59 -2.11 16.43
C TRP A 131 9.37 -1.07 17.25
N ARG A 132 9.35 0.21 16.83
CA ARG A 132 9.97 1.32 17.59
C ARG A 132 9.36 1.49 18.98
N LYS A 133 8.07 1.19 19.15
CA LYS A 133 7.36 1.17 20.45
C LYS A 133 7.55 -0.14 21.22
N ARG A 134 8.47 -1.01 20.81
CA ARG A 134 8.75 -2.35 21.40
C ARG A 134 7.55 -3.31 21.38
N ASP A 135 6.55 -3.05 20.55
CA ASP A 135 5.39 -3.92 20.33
C ASP A 135 5.69 -4.93 19.20
N LEU A 136 6.48 -5.96 19.53
CA LEU A 136 6.88 -6.99 18.57
C LEU A 136 5.70 -7.85 18.11
N ALA A 137 4.76 -8.19 19.01
CA ALA A 137 3.59 -8.97 18.67
C ALA A 137 2.67 -8.20 17.70
N GLY A 138 2.43 -6.92 17.96
CA GLY A 138 1.68 -6.04 17.06
C GLY A 138 2.35 -5.88 15.70
N MET A 139 3.67 -5.70 15.67
CA MET A 139 4.45 -5.67 14.42
C MET A 139 4.23 -6.95 13.59
N GLN A 140 4.39 -8.14 14.18
CA GLN A 140 4.19 -9.41 13.46
C GLN A 140 2.76 -9.55 12.94
N LYS A 141 1.76 -9.20 13.76
CA LYS A 141 0.35 -9.24 13.37
C LYS A 141 0.07 -8.34 12.16
N ILE A 142 0.71 -7.17 12.08
CA ILE A 142 0.58 -6.27 10.93
C ILE A 142 1.18 -6.89 9.68
N PHE A 143 2.38 -7.49 9.76
CA PHE A 143 3.02 -8.15 8.62
C PHE A 143 2.21 -9.35 8.12
N GLU A 144 1.83 -10.26 9.00
CA GLU A 144 1.02 -11.43 8.65
C GLU A 144 -0.34 -11.02 8.05
N GLY A 145 -0.94 -9.93 8.56
CA GLY A 145 -2.13 -9.34 7.97
C GLY A 145 -1.87 -8.73 6.58
N ALA A 146 -0.76 -8.02 6.39
CA ALA A 146 -0.38 -7.42 5.11
C ALA A 146 -0.12 -8.50 4.04
N LEU A 147 0.51 -9.62 4.40
CA LEU A 147 0.80 -10.74 3.51
C LEU A 147 -0.46 -11.44 2.97
N LYS A 148 -1.57 -11.39 3.73
CA LYS A 148 -2.89 -11.87 3.28
C LYS A 148 -3.59 -10.92 2.31
N GLY A 149 -3.06 -9.71 2.13
CA GLY A 149 -3.56 -8.76 1.14
C GLY A 149 -3.44 -9.30 -0.28
N ARG A 150 -4.43 -8.99 -1.14
CA ARG A 150 -4.45 -9.45 -2.53
C ARG A 150 -3.15 -9.07 -3.25
N GLY A 151 -2.39 -10.07 -3.70
CA GLY A 151 -1.13 -9.89 -4.44
C GLY A 151 0.09 -9.54 -3.58
N ASN A 152 -0.06 -9.42 -2.26
CA ASN A 152 1.03 -9.02 -1.37
C ASN A 152 2.01 -10.15 -1.05
N ASN A 153 1.56 -11.40 -1.10
CA ASN A 153 2.42 -12.57 -0.90
C ASN A 153 3.54 -12.69 -1.94
N LYS A 154 3.47 -11.96 -3.06
CA LYS A 154 4.52 -11.89 -4.10
C LYS A 154 5.46 -10.69 -3.92
N GLN A 155 5.20 -9.79 -2.97
CA GLN A 155 5.98 -8.56 -2.78
C GLN A 155 7.26 -8.88 -2.00
N GLY A 156 8.38 -9.05 -2.70
CA GLY A 156 9.64 -9.42 -2.08
C GLY A 156 10.13 -8.43 -1.01
N LEU A 157 9.95 -7.12 -1.23
CA LEU A 157 10.31 -6.10 -0.24
C LEU A 157 9.48 -6.21 1.06
N LEU A 158 8.20 -6.57 0.99
CA LEU A 158 7.37 -6.77 2.19
C LEU A 158 7.92 -7.91 3.05
N TRP A 159 8.29 -9.02 2.43
CA TRP A 159 8.90 -10.16 3.11
C TRP A 159 10.28 -9.83 3.69
N CYS A 160 11.12 -9.14 2.91
CA CYS A 160 12.45 -8.72 3.37
C CYS A 160 12.37 -7.69 4.51
N ALA A 161 11.40 -6.77 4.48
CA ALA A 161 11.15 -5.84 5.57
C ALA A 161 10.79 -6.57 6.87
N TYR A 162 9.93 -7.59 6.77
CA TYR A 162 9.54 -8.40 7.92
C TYR A 162 10.74 -9.17 8.49
N ALA A 163 11.48 -9.89 7.63
CA ALA A 163 12.65 -10.64 8.06
C ALA A 163 13.75 -9.73 8.64
N TRP A 164 13.96 -8.55 8.08
CA TRP A 164 14.95 -7.60 8.58
C TRP A 164 14.62 -7.10 9.98
N LEU A 165 13.35 -6.84 10.30
CA LEU A 165 12.97 -6.41 11.66
C LEU A 165 13.14 -7.55 12.67
N LEU A 166 12.94 -8.81 12.27
CA LEU A 166 13.22 -9.96 13.13
C LEU A 166 14.72 -10.13 13.38
N GLU A 167 15.56 -9.95 12.35
CA GLU A 167 17.02 -9.93 12.48
C GLU A 167 17.50 -8.85 13.47
N LYS A 168 16.82 -7.70 13.53
CA LYS A 168 17.17 -6.62 14.49
C LYS A 168 16.84 -6.95 15.94
N GLU A 169 15.96 -7.91 16.17
CA GLU A 169 15.59 -8.40 17.49
C GLU A 169 16.27 -9.74 17.82
N ASP A 170 17.36 -10.06 17.12
CA ASP A 170 18.13 -11.32 17.25
C ASP A 170 17.29 -12.60 17.04
N ARG A 171 16.17 -12.48 16.31
CA ARG A 171 15.28 -13.61 15.97
C ARG A 171 15.62 -14.22 14.61
N HIS A 172 16.86 -14.69 14.49
CA HIS A 172 17.42 -15.18 13.23
C HIS A 172 16.62 -16.32 12.60
N ASP A 173 16.29 -17.36 13.38
CA ASP A 173 15.57 -18.53 12.89
C ASP A 173 14.17 -18.18 12.37
N ASP A 174 13.51 -17.20 13.01
CA ASP A 174 12.22 -16.70 12.55
C ASP A 174 12.35 -15.92 11.24
N ALA A 175 13.42 -15.12 11.09
CA ALA A 175 13.71 -14.41 9.84
C ALA A 175 13.98 -15.38 8.68
N VAL A 176 14.75 -16.45 8.91
CA VAL A 176 14.98 -17.54 7.94
C VAL A 176 13.64 -18.21 7.58
N ARG A 177 12.79 -18.53 8.57
CA ARG A 177 11.47 -19.14 8.32
C ARG A 177 10.56 -18.23 7.51
N VAL A 178 10.58 -16.93 7.77
CA VAL A 178 9.81 -15.91 7.02
C VAL A 178 10.26 -15.87 5.57
N LEU A 179 11.57 -15.81 5.29
CA LEU A 179 12.07 -15.81 3.91
C LEU A 179 11.88 -17.17 3.21
N GLY A 180 11.89 -18.29 3.95
CA GLY A 180 11.53 -19.60 3.41
C GLY A 180 10.09 -19.62 2.89
N ARG A 181 9.14 -19.07 3.67
CA ARG A 181 7.76 -18.86 3.21
C ARG A 181 7.68 -17.93 2.00
N ALA A 182 8.49 -16.88 1.97
CA ALA A 182 8.54 -15.93 0.87
C ALA A 182 8.97 -16.59 -0.46
N VAL A 183 10.03 -17.40 -0.44
CA VAL A 183 10.51 -18.15 -1.61
C VAL A 183 9.48 -19.18 -2.07
N ALA A 184 8.80 -19.86 -1.14
CA ALA A 184 7.72 -20.78 -1.49
C ALA A 184 6.51 -20.05 -2.13
N ALA A 185 6.18 -18.85 -1.64
CA ALA A 185 5.08 -18.04 -2.18
C ALA A 185 5.41 -17.37 -3.53
N ASN A 186 6.69 -17.09 -3.79
CA ASN A 186 7.16 -16.52 -5.05
C ASN A 186 8.52 -17.12 -5.47
N PRO A 187 8.54 -18.36 -6.00
CA PRO A 187 9.78 -19.06 -6.34
C PRO A 187 10.51 -18.46 -7.55
N ALA A 188 9.91 -17.53 -8.28
CA ALA A 188 10.53 -16.85 -9.41
C ALA A 188 11.37 -15.62 -8.99
N ASP A 189 11.29 -15.19 -7.73
CA ASP A 189 12.01 -14.00 -7.25
C ASP A 189 13.42 -14.35 -6.76
N ASP A 190 14.41 -14.09 -7.60
CA ASP A 190 15.82 -14.35 -7.28
C ASP A 190 16.36 -13.44 -6.16
N LYS A 191 15.76 -12.28 -5.91
CA LYS A 191 16.13 -11.42 -4.77
C LYS A 191 15.73 -12.09 -3.46
N LEU A 192 14.56 -12.72 -3.40
CA LEU A 192 14.11 -13.48 -2.23
C LEU A 192 14.99 -14.71 -1.97
N LYS A 193 15.36 -15.46 -3.02
CA LYS A 193 16.30 -16.58 -2.88
C LYS A 193 17.66 -16.12 -2.36
N SER A 194 18.19 -15.03 -2.93
CA SER A 194 19.46 -14.45 -2.50
C SER A 194 19.40 -13.97 -1.05
N ALA A 195 18.28 -13.36 -0.64
CA ALA A 195 18.05 -12.93 0.73
C ALA A 195 18.00 -14.12 1.71
N LEU A 196 17.27 -15.18 1.37
CA LEU A 196 17.18 -16.40 2.18
C LEU A 196 18.54 -17.06 2.32
N GLN A 197 19.25 -17.25 1.20
CA GLN A 197 20.59 -17.84 1.19
C GLN A 197 21.58 -17.01 2.01
N ALA A 198 21.47 -15.68 1.99
CA ALA A 198 22.30 -14.84 2.84
C ALA A 198 22.07 -15.14 4.33
N LEU A 199 20.81 -15.19 4.77
CA LEU A 199 20.48 -15.50 6.16
C LEU A 199 20.93 -16.91 6.55
N GLN A 200 20.65 -17.92 5.74
CA GLN A 200 21.07 -19.31 6.01
C GLN A 200 22.58 -19.47 6.17
N ASN A 201 23.38 -18.60 5.54
CA ASN A 201 24.83 -18.57 5.67
C ASN A 201 25.33 -17.66 6.82
N GLY A 202 24.45 -17.25 7.73
CA GLY A 202 24.77 -16.33 8.83
C GLY A 202 25.15 -14.92 8.38
N LYS A 203 24.84 -14.53 7.13
CA LYS A 203 25.14 -13.19 6.62
C LYS A 203 23.96 -12.25 6.90
N LYS A 204 24.29 -11.01 7.23
CA LYS A 204 23.29 -9.95 7.44
C LYS A 204 22.47 -9.70 6.18
N LEU A 205 21.17 -9.52 6.37
CA LEU A 205 20.25 -9.15 5.30
C LEU A 205 20.51 -7.70 4.85
N LYS A 206 20.85 -7.53 3.57
CA LYS A 206 21.13 -6.22 2.94
C LYS A 206 19.94 -5.76 2.10
N VAL A 207 18.78 -5.51 2.74
CA VAL A 207 17.52 -5.19 2.04
C VAL A 207 17.69 -4.00 1.11
N GLY A 208 18.34 -2.93 1.55
CA GLY A 208 18.58 -1.73 0.74
C GLY A 208 19.46 -1.94 -0.50
N LYS A 209 20.18 -3.07 -0.62
CA LYS A 209 20.88 -3.45 -1.86
C LYS A 209 19.97 -4.19 -2.85
N LEU A 210 18.97 -4.90 -2.34
CA LEU A 210 18.01 -5.66 -3.15
C LEU A 210 16.87 -4.76 -3.63
N TYR A 211 16.46 -3.80 -2.79
CA TYR A 211 15.32 -2.92 -3.00
C TYR A 211 15.69 -1.50 -2.59
N MET A 212 15.82 -0.60 -3.55
CA MET A 212 16.13 0.81 -3.27
C MET A 212 14.98 1.51 -2.54
N GLU A 213 13.74 1.06 -2.75
CA GLU A 213 12.55 1.57 -2.09
C GLU A 213 12.55 1.32 -0.59
N TRP A 214 13.39 0.40 -0.09
CA TRP A 214 13.57 0.16 1.34
C TRP A 214 13.93 1.44 2.11
N TYR A 215 14.70 2.34 1.49
CA TYR A 215 15.09 3.59 2.13
C TYR A 215 13.91 4.54 2.34
N ASN A 216 12.80 4.38 1.62
CA ASN A 216 11.58 5.17 1.82
C ASN A 216 10.93 4.91 3.19
N PHE A 217 11.29 3.81 3.87
CA PHE A 217 10.80 3.51 5.21
C PHE A 217 11.61 4.21 6.32
N GLY A 218 12.75 4.82 6.01
CA GLY A 218 13.51 5.63 6.98
C GLY A 218 14.08 4.83 8.15
N VAL A 219 14.35 3.54 7.96
CA VAL A 219 15.00 2.65 8.96
C VAL A 219 16.48 2.41 8.66
N GLU A 220 16.89 2.59 7.41
CA GLU A 220 18.28 2.61 6.98
C GLU A 220 18.52 3.85 6.11
N THR A 221 19.75 4.36 6.11
CA THR A 221 20.16 5.45 5.21
C THR A 221 20.72 4.84 3.93
N PRO A 222 20.37 5.35 2.74
CA PRO A 222 21.03 4.92 1.51
C PRO A 222 22.54 5.11 1.65
N PRO A 223 23.36 4.18 1.13
CA PRO A 223 24.78 4.43 1.02
C PRO A 223 24.92 5.75 0.27
N GLN A 224 25.63 6.72 0.86
CA GLN A 224 25.96 7.95 0.17
C GLN A 224 26.54 7.52 -1.18
N MET A 225 25.89 7.90 -2.28
CA MET A 225 26.55 7.91 -3.57
C MET A 225 27.65 8.94 -3.42
N THR A 226 28.79 8.51 -2.89
CA THR A 226 29.98 9.33 -2.81
C THR A 226 30.26 9.72 -4.25
N PRO A 227 30.14 11.01 -4.62
CA PRO A 227 30.66 11.44 -5.91
C PRO A 227 32.14 11.02 -5.94
N PRO A 228 32.66 10.50 -7.05
CA PRO A 228 34.06 10.12 -7.12
C PRO A 228 34.92 11.33 -6.70
N GLY A 229 35.50 11.27 -5.50
CA GLY A 229 36.33 12.35 -4.93
C GLY A 229 36.08 12.74 -3.47
N PHE A 230 34.94 12.41 -2.83
CA PHE A 230 34.63 12.96 -1.48
C PHE A 230 34.62 11.92 -0.36
N ARG A 231 35.78 11.61 0.23
CA ARG A 231 35.85 10.89 1.52
C ARG A 231 35.33 11.82 2.62
N SER A 232 34.19 11.50 3.25
CA SER A 232 33.84 12.13 4.52
C SER A 232 33.54 11.09 5.59
N GLY A 233 34.39 11.09 6.61
CA GLY A 233 34.14 10.46 7.89
C GLY A 233 33.26 11.37 8.75
N ARG A 234 32.15 10.80 9.25
CA ARG A 234 31.66 10.89 10.63
C ARG A 234 30.28 10.23 10.68
N ARG A 235 30.19 9.10 11.39
CA ARG A 235 28.92 8.44 11.69
C ARG A 235 28.22 9.23 12.80
N ALA A 236 27.03 9.75 12.54
CA ALA A 236 26.13 10.17 13.61
C ALA A 236 25.46 8.91 14.18
N THR A 237 25.93 8.48 15.34
CA THR A 237 25.24 7.49 16.17
C THR A 237 24.13 8.21 16.95
N TYR A 238 22.87 7.90 16.68
CA TYR A 238 21.79 8.25 17.58
C TYR A 238 21.77 7.24 18.74
N ARG A 239 21.94 7.75 19.96
CA ARG A 239 21.58 7.08 21.21
C ARG A 239 20.09 7.31 21.48
#